data_AF-A0A821UCD8-F1
#
_entry.id   AF-A0A821UCD8-F1
#
_cell.length_a   1.000
_cell.length_b   1.000
_cell.length_c   1.000
_cell.angle_alpha   90.00
_cell.angle_beta   90.00
_cell.angle_gamma   90.00
#
_symmetry.space_group_name_H-M   'P 1'
#
loop_
_entity.id
_entity.type
_entity.pdbx_description
1 polymer ?
#
loop_
_entity_poly.entity_id
_entity_poly.type
_entity_poly.pdbx_seq_one_letter_code
_entity_poly.pdbx_strand_id
1 'polypeptide(L)'
;MEYVGDGETHPSKLKWSHGPLSIIVHKKHVGLLGQWTVSTDHQDIQLLLEDDVVVSPHFYIFLKQAIDFYYINESNYDSRMFGLSMQHQHTVLGQRTGFSIRSIDKELNETGAPTFFKYQLLGTWGAVFFPEHWRAFLEWIATINIENIEEGCTPGGLLSAQWWVSRHLAERMWTHWFIRFVYERGWYSLYTNFPNREALIVSYRESGLNFNVTRRSMNAISRTSAT
;
A
#
# COMPACT_ATOMS: atom_id res chain seq x y z
N MET A 1 -7.67 13.25 19.27
CA MET A 1 -8.36 14.20 18.38
C MET A 1 -9.70 13.57 18.04
N GLU A 2 -10.78 14.13 18.56
CA GLU A 2 -12.12 13.77 18.09
C GLU A 2 -12.39 14.54 16.80
N TYR A 3 -12.74 13.80 15.75
CA TYR A 3 -13.27 14.35 14.52
C TYR A 3 -14.79 14.36 14.65
N VAL A 4 -15.38 15.55 14.75
CA VAL A 4 -16.82 15.76 14.56
C VAL A 4 -16.98 16.20 13.12
N GLY A 5 -17.46 15.27 12.29
CA GLY A 5 -17.61 15.45 10.86
C GLY A 5 -18.88 16.24 10.54
N ASP A 6 -18.70 17.53 10.34
CA ASP A 6 -19.65 18.36 9.60
C ASP A 6 -18.96 18.72 8.26
N GLY A 7 -19.60 18.35 7.15
CA GLY A 7 -19.06 18.50 5.80
C GLY A 7 -18.58 19.93 5.49
N GLU A 8 -17.55 20.01 4.64
CA GLU A 8 -16.88 21.22 4.15
C GLU A 8 -15.80 21.83 5.07
N THR A 9 -14.80 21.03 5.46
CA THR A 9 -13.48 21.57 5.79
C THR A 9 -12.81 22.09 4.51
N HIS A 10 -13.04 23.37 4.18
CA HIS A 10 -12.29 24.06 3.15
C HIS A 10 -10.78 23.92 3.41
N PRO A 11 -9.95 23.60 2.39
CA PRO A 11 -8.51 23.36 2.58
C PRO A 11 -7.76 24.55 3.21
N SER A 12 -8.30 25.76 3.08
CA SER A 12 -7.79 26.99 3.68
C SER A 12 -7.82 27.03 5.22
N LYS A 13 -8.48 26.08 5.88
CA LYS A 13 -8.55 25.98 7.35
C LYS A 13 -7.60 24.94 7.94
N LEU A 14 -6.88 24.17 7.13
CA LEU A 14 -5.96 23.13 7.61
C LEU A 14 -4.72 23.78 8.24
N LYS A 15 -4.54 23.61 9.55
CA LYS A 15 -3.33 24.03 10.27
C LYS A 15 -2.34 22.88 10.31
N TRP A 16 -1.19 23.03 9.65
CA TRP A 16 -0.13 22.03 9.63
C TRP A 16 1.19 22.62 10.13
N SER A 17 1.73 22.04 11.21
CA SER A 17 2.96 22.50 11.87
C SER A 17 4.14 21.55 11.70
N HIS A 18 4.00 20.49 10.90
CA HIS A 18 4.96 19.38 10.82
C HIS A 18 5.76 19.35 9.52
N GLY A 19 6.01 20.52 8.92
CA GLY A 19 6.78 20.68 7.69
C GLY A 19 5.98 21.43 6.61
N PRO A 20 6.49 21.45 5.36
CA PRO A 20 5.75 22.00 4.22
C PRO A 20 4.44 21.24 4.00
N LEU A 21 3.40 21.98 3.60
CA LEU A 21 2.10 21.43 3.20
C LEU A 21 1.76 21.96 1.82
N SER A 22 1.52 21.04 0.89
CA SER A 22 0.99 21.34 -0.44
C SER A 22 -0.39 20.71 -0.57
N ILE A 23 -1.38 21.52 -0.95
CA ILE A 23 -2.75 21.05 -1.18
C ILE A 23 -3.00 21.06 -2.69
N ILE A 24 -3.29 19.89 -3.25
CA ILE A 24 -3.62 19.73 -4.67
C ILE A 24 -5.13 19.56 -4.78
N VAL A 25 -5.80 20.50 -5.46
CA VAL A 25 -7.25 20.46 -5.70
C VAL A 25 -7.50 20.23 -7.18
N HIS A 26 -8.21 19.15 -7.52
CA HIS A 26 -8.58 18.84 -8.89
C HIS A 26 -9.92 19.49 -9.27
N LYS A 27 -9.96 20.15 -10.43
CA LYS A 27 -11.19 20.79 -10.97
C LYS A 27 -12.22 19.79 -11.51
N LYS A 28 -11.80 18.56 -11.77
CA LYS A 28 -12.61 17.44 -12.28
C LYS A 28 -12.20 16.15 -11.59
N HIS A 29 -13.04 15.13 -11.62
CA HIS A 29 -12.67 13.81 -11.13
C HIS A 29 -11.50 13.25 -11.97
N VAL A 30 -10.38 12.95 -11.31
CA VAL A 30 -9.16 12.41 -11.96
C VAL A 30 -8.96 10.91 -11.74
N GLY A 31 -9.90 10.25 -11.07
CA GLY A 31 -9.78 8.84 -10.68
C GLY A 31 -8.65 8.59 -9.68
N LEU A 32 -8.52 7.34 -9.23
CA LEU A 32 -7.48 6.95 -8.28
C LEU A 32 -6.08 7.04 -8.89
N LEU A 33 -5.91 6.58 -10.14
CA LEU A 33 -4.63 6.71 -10.84
C LEU A 33 -4.18 8.17 -10.92
N GLY A 34 -5.05 9.06 -11.39
CA GLY A 34 -4.74 10.48 -11.49
C GLY A 34 -4.43 11.11 -10.14
N GLN A 35 -5.10 10.72 -9.06
CA GLN A 35 -4.86 11.24 -7.70
C GLN A 35 -3.43 11.01 -7.20
N TRP A 36 -2.82 9.88 -7.54
CA TRP A 36 -1.50 9.49 -7.01
C TRP A 36 -0.33 9.77 -7.98
N THR A 37 -0.62 10.10 -9.25
CA THR A 37 0.39 10.23 -10.32
C THR A 37 0.58 11.68 -10.81
N VAL A 38 0.03 12.67 -10.10
CA VAL A 38 -0.01 14.09 -10.55
C VAL A 38 1.37 14.72 -10.69
N SER A 39 2.38 14.24 -9.94
CA SER A 39 3.75 14.76 -9.98
C SER A 39 4.69 13.69 -10.53
N THR A 40 5.77 14.12 -11.19
CA THR A 40 6.83 13.23 -11.69
C THR A 40 8.17 13.46 -11.00
N ASP A 41 8.33 14.59 -10.29
CA ASP A 41 9.52 14.86 -9.49
C ASP A 41 9.35 14.29 -8.08
N HIS A 42 9.53 12.97 -7.99
CA HIS A 42 9.49 12.23 -6.73
C HIS A 42 10.89 11.75 -6.36
N GLN A 43 11.70 12.67 -5.85
CA GLN A 43 13.01 12.37 -5.25
C GLN A 43 12.90 11.92 -3.80
N ASP A 44 11.74 12.13 -3.17
CA ASP A 44 11.46 11.76 -1.79
C ASP A 44 10.82 10.38 -1.66
N ILE A 45 11.01 9.75 -0.50
CA ILE A 45 10.26 8.55 -0.11
C ILE A 45 8.77 8.91 0.00
N GLN A 46 7.92 8.14 -0.67
CA GLN A 46 6.48 8.39 -0.71
C GLN A 46 5.77 7.49 0.28
N LEU A 47 4.95 8.05 1.17
CA LEU A 47 4.00 7.31 2.01
C LEU A 47 2.58 7.66 1.54
N LEU A 48 1.84 6.64 1.09
CA LEU A 48 0.46 6.82 0.64
C LEU A 48 -0.52 6.40 1.72
N LEU A 49 -1.39 7.34 2.11
CA LEU A 49 -2.45 7.16 3.11
C LEU A 49 -3.79 7.61 2.51
N GLU A 50 -4.83 6.82 2.75
CA GLU A 50 -6.22 7.19 2.43
C GLU A 50 -6.87 7.85 3.65
N ASP A 51 -8.04 8.45 3.48
CA ASP A 51 -8.80 9.12 4.55
C ASP A 51 -9.40 8.14 5.57
N ASP A 52 -9.58 6.87 5.21
CA ASP A 52 -10.20 5.83 6.03
C ASP A 52 -9.19 4.96 6.82
N VAL A 53 -7.91 5.37 6.86
CA VAL A 53 -6.85 4.63 7.57
C VAL A 53 -6.52 5.27 8.91
N VAL A 54 -6.12 4.42 9.87
CA VAL A 54 -5.56 4.85 11.15
C VAL A 54 -4.18 4.25 11.32
N VAL A 55 -3.27 5.08 11.80
CA VAL A 55 -1.86 4.75 12.00
C VAL A 55 -1.57 4.51 13.49
N SER A 56 -0.70 3.53 13.77
CA SER A 56 -0.19 3.25 15.10
C SER A 56 0.58 4.45 15.64
N PRO A 57 0.54 4.78 16.94
CA PRO A 57 1.41 5.80 17.52
C PRO A 57 2.92 5.57 17.25
N HIS A 58 3.32 4.33 16.93
CA HIS A 58 4.70 3.96 16.66
C HIS A 58 5.03 3.87 15.17
N PHE A 59 4.07 4.11 14.26
CA PHE A 59 4.26 3.89 12.82
C PHE A 59 5.45 4.69 12.26
N TYR A 60 5.59 5.95 12.70
CA TYR A 60 6.60 6.86 12.16
C TYR A 60 8.02 6.52 12.63
N ILE A 61 8.17 6.16 13.91
CA ILE A 61 9.46 5.73 14.46
C ILE A 61 9.90 4.44 13.77
N PHE A 62 8.99 3.48 13.65
CA PHE A 62 9.24 2.24 12.91
C PHE A 62 9.67 2.54 11.47
N LEU A 63 8.91 3.39 10.76
CA LEU A 63 9.18 3.71 9.36
C LEU A 63 10.59 4.31 9.19
N LYS A 64 10.99 5.25 10.07
CA LYS A 64 12.34 5.81 10.05
C LYS A 64 13.41 4.74 10.24
N GLN A 65 13.27 3.91 11.27
CA GLN A 65 14.24 2.84 11.55
C GLN A 65 14.33 1.84 10.40
N ALA A 66 13.21 1.48 9.79
CA ALA A 66 13.18 0.58 8.63
C ALA A 66 13.85 1.21 7.40
N ILE A 67 13.63 2.51 7.14
CA ILE A 67 14.30 3.23 6.05
C ILE A 67 15.82 3.29 6.30
N ASP A 68 16.24 3.66 7.51
CA ASP A 68 17.65 3.73 7.87
C ASP A 68 18.34 2.37 7.68
N PHE A 69 17.67 1.29 8.10
CA PHE A 69 18.21 -0.06 8.03
C PHE A 69 18.22 -0.66 6.63
N TYR A 70 17.12 -0.56 5.86
CA TYR A 70 16.96 -1.29 4.59
C TYR A 70 17.24 -0.46 3.34
N TYR A 71 17.18 0.88 3.42
CA TYR A 71 17.33 1.75 2.26
C TYR A 71 18.59 2.60 2.32
N ILE A 72 18.88 3.21 3.47
CA ILE A 72 20.03 4.11 3.61
C ILE A 72 21.34 3.34 3.86
N ASN A 73 21.30 2.27 4.66
CA ASN A 73 22.48 1.45 4.93
C ASN A 73 22.85 0.59 3.70
N GLU A 74 23.94 0.95 3.03
CA GLU A 74 24.44 0.27 1.84
C GLU A 74 24.67 -1.24 2.02
N SER A 75 25.03 -1.70 3.22
CA SER A 75 25.28 -3.13 3.48
C SER A 75 24.00 -3.98 3.46
N ASN A 76 22.85 -3.35 3.69
CA ASN A 76 21.53 -3.99 3.73
C ASN A 76 20.68 -3.66 2.50
N TYR A 77 21.11 -2.69 1.69
CA TYR A 77 20.37 -2.22 0.53
C TYR A 77 20.20 -3.34 -0.51
N ASP A 78 18.98 -3.54 -0.98
CA ASP A 78 18.64 -4.43 -2.09
C ASP A 78 17.84 -3.62 -3.11
N SER A 79 18.39 -3.42 -4.31
CA SER A 79 17.77 -2.63 -5.38
C SER A 79 16.44 -3.20 -5.89
N ARG A 80 16.07 -4.43 -5.49
CA ARG A 80 14.77 -5.02 -5.81
C ARG A 80 13.70 -4.65 -4.79
N MET A 81 14.07 -4.09 -3.64
CA MET A 81 13.11 -3.67 -2.62
C MET A 81 12.51 -2.32 -3.02
N PHE A 82 11.23 -2.30 -3.44
CA PHE A 82 10.56 -1.07 -3.84
C PHE A 82 10.05 -0.22 -2.66
N GLY A 83 10.03 -0.80 -1.46
CA GLY A 83 9.63 -0.11 -0.24
C GLY A 83 8.99 -1.02 0.81
N LEU A 84 8.07 -0.47 1.60
CA LEU A 84 7.46 -1.12 2.76
C LEU A 84 5.93 -1.16 2.62
N SER A 85 5.32 -2.21 3.17
CA SER A 85 3.87 -2.33 3.34
C SER A 85 3.57 -2.49 4.83
N MET A 86 2.96 -1.46 5.42
CA MET A 86 2.75 -1.35 6.88
C MET A 86 1.39 -1.86 7.38
N GLN A 87 0.59 -2.41 6.47
CA GLN A 87 -0.62 -3.17 6.80
C GLN A 87 -0.34 -4.67 6.90
N HIS A 88 -1.27 -5.40 7.51
CA HIS A 88 -1.28 -6.85 7.47
C HIS A 88 -1.75 -7.34 6.08
N GLN A 89 -1.08 -8.34 5.52
CA GLN A 89 -1.48 -8.91 4.23
C GLN A 89 -2.57 -9.98 4.39
N HIS A 90 -3.70 -9.79 3.70
CA HIS A 90 -4.85 -10.71 3.73
C HIS A 90 -4.92 -11.65 2.52
N THR A 91 -4.07 -11.43 1.52
CA THR A 91 -4.13 -12.14 0.24
C THR A 91 -2.79 -12.79 -0.10
N VAL A 92 -2.84 -14.06 -0.49
CA VAL A 92 -1.68 -14.85 -0.92
C VAL A 92 -1.79 -15.10 -2.43
N LEU A 93 -0.77 -14.68 -3.19
CA LEU A 93 -0.65 -14.91 -4.62
C LEU A 93 -0.61 -16.42 -4.86
N GLY A 94 -1.49 -16.91 -5.75
CA GLY A 94 -1.56 -18.33 -6.12
C GLY A 94 -2.44 -19.21 -5.22
N GLN A 95 -3.08 -18.68 -4.17
CA GLN A 95 -4.02 -19.46 -3.36
C GLN A 95 -5.34 -19.65 -4.14
N ARG A 96 -5.54 -20.85 -4.71
CA ARG A 96 -6.85 -21.26 -5.21
C ARG A 96 -7.82 -21.40 -4.03
N THR A 97 -9.05 -20.91 -4.19
CA THR A 97 -10.15 -21.10 -3.24
C THR A 97 -10.22 -22.56 -2.80
N GLY A 98 -10.08 -22.84 -1.50
CA GLY A 98 -10.20 -24.19 -0.93
C GLY A 98 -9.03 -24.66 -0.07
N PHE A 99 -7.83 -24.10 -0.26
CA PHE A 99 -6.69 -24.38 0.62
C PHE A 99 -6.50 -23.27 1.63
N SER A 100 -7.18 -23.34 2.77
CA SER A 100 -6.76 -22.57 3.94
C SER A 100 -5.46 -23.18 4.46
N ILE A 101 -4.36 -22.41 4.48
CA ILE A 101 -3.24 -22.75 5.37
C ILE A 101 -3.81 -22.54 6.78
N ARG A 102 -4.31 -23.64 7.37
CA ARG A 102 -5.02 -23.61 8.66
C ARG A 102 -4.12 -23.19 9.82
N SER A 103 -2.81 -23.31 9.63
CA SER A 103 -1.77 -22.88 10.56
C SER A 103 -0.46 -22.69 9.82
N ILE A 104 0.25 -21.62 10.14
CA ILE A 104 1.68 -21.48 9.84
C ILE A 104 2.41 -22.65 10.54
N ASP A 105 3.39 -23.25 9.87
CA ASP A 105 4.13 -24.40 10.40
C ASP A 105 4.72 -24.07 11.78
N LYS A 106 4.76 -25.05 12.68
CA LYS A 106 5.26 -24.82 14.05
C LYS A 106 6.71 -24.37 14.05
N GLU A 107 7.54 -24.87 13.13
CA GLU A 107 8.94 -24.43 12.97
C GLU A 107 9.07 -22.93 12.67
N LEU A 108 8.16 -22.36 11.86
CA LEU A 108 8.14 -20.92 11.59
C LEU A 108 7.71 -20.10 12.81
N ASN A 109 6.95 -20.69 13.74
CA ASN A 109 6.61 -20.07 15.02
C ASN A 109 7.73 -20.25 16.07
N GLU A 110 8.47 -21.36 16.02
CA GLU A 110 9.52 -21.73 16.99
C GLU A 110 10.76 -20.85 16.91
N THR A 111 11.08 -20.31 15.73
CA THR A 111 12.20 -19.36 15.56
C THR A 111 11.88 -17.93 16.02
N GLY A 112 10.65 -17.68 16.50
CA GLY A 112 10.13 -16.31 16.63
C GLY A 112 9.93 -15.73 15.23
N ALA A 113 8.89 -16.20 14.53
CA ALA A 113 8.54 -15.90 13.14
C ALA A 113 9.06 -14.54 12.65
N PRO A 114 9.65 -14.46 11.44
CA PRO A 114 10.24 -13.22 10.99
C PRO A 114 9.17 -12.13 11.05
N THR A 115 9.49 -11.04 11.76
CA THR A 115 8.62 -9.86 11.92
C THR A 115 8.30 -9.23 10.57
N PHE A 116 9.04 -9.61 9.52
CA PHE A 116 8.83 -9.17 8.15
C PHE A 116 8.92 -10.31 7.13
N PHE A 117 8.28 -10.14 5.98
CA PHE A 117 8.47 -11.01 4.82
C PHE A 117 8.52 -10.20 3.52
N LYS A 118 9.23 -10.73 2.52
CA LYS A 118 9.30 -10.14 1.18
C LYS A 118 8.06 -10.53 0.38
N TYR A 119 7.42 -9.56 -0.26
CA TYR A 119 6.22 -9.83 -1.04
C TYR A 119 6.03 -8.85 -2.19
N GLN A 120 5.60 -9.37 -3.35
CA GLN A 120 5.41 -8.57 -4.57
C GLN A 120 4.03 -7.91 -4.65
N LEU A 121 3.03 -8.45 -3.94
CA LEU A 121 1.73 -7.81 -3.90
C LEU A 121 1.84 -6.51 -3.10
N LEU A 122 1.26 -5.43 -3.62
CA LEU A 122 1.30 -4.13 -2.97
C LEU A 122 0.36 -4.07 -1.76
N GLY A 123 0.81 -3.42 -0.70
CA GLY A 123 -0.04 -3.04 0.42
C GLY A 123 -0.77 -1.73 0.13
N THR A 124 -2.05 -1.78 -0.24
CA THR A 124 -2.88 -0.59 -0.51
C THR A 124 -3.13 0.35 0.68
N TRP A 125 -2.95 -0.07 1.93
CA TRP A 125 -3.04 0.79 3.11
C TRP A 125 -1.66 1.01 3.71
N GLY A 126 -1.13 2.24 3.58
CA GLY A 126 0.19 2.56 4.12
C GLY A 126 1.34 2.00 3.29
N ALA A 127 1.23 2.07 1.96
CA ALA A 127 2.34 1.78 1.07
C ALA A 127 3.42 2.85 1.22
N VAL A 128 4.66 2.39 1.31
CA VAL A 128 5.85 3.24 1.23
C VAL A 128 6.61 2.86 -0.03
N PHE A 129 7.00 3.87 -0.81
CA PHE A 129 7.82 3.67 -2.01
C PHE A 129 9.13 4.42 -1.91
N PHE A 130 10.21 3.74 -2.31
CA PHE A 130 11.49 4.39 -2.48
C PHE A 130 11.52 5.21 -3.78
N PRO A 131 12.25 6.34 -3.80
CA PRO A 131 12.22 7.31 -4.90
C PRO A 131 12.46 6.70 -6.28
N GLU A 132 13.47 5.84 -6.41
CA GLU A 132 13.84 5.23 -7.69
C GLU A 132 12.71 4.36 -8.24
N HIS A 133 12.13 3.50 -7.40
CA HIS A 133 11.07 2.58 -7.80
C HIS A 133 9.77 3.29 -8.12
N TRP A 134 9.41 4.33 -7.34
CA TRP A 134 8.21 5.10 -7.61
C TRP A 134 8.32 5.87 -8.92
N ARG A 135 9.44 6.56 -9.15
CA ARG A 135 9.71 7.27 -10.40
C ARG A 135 9.70 6.32 -11.60
N ALA A 136 10.36 5.16 -11.49
CA ALA A 136 10.36 4.17 -12.55
C ALA A 136 8.93 3.65 -12.86
N PHE A 137 8.06 3.54 -11.86
CA PHE A 137 6.66 3.21 -12.08
C PHE A 137 5.92 4.32 -12.82
N LEU A 138 6.10 5.58 -12.41
CA LEU A 138 5.46 6.74 -13.05
C LEU A 138 5.86 6.88 -14.53
N GLU A 139 7.16 6.72 -14.81
CA GLU A 139 7.68 6.70 -16.19
C GLU A 139 7.08 5.56 -16.99
N TRP A 140 6.98 4.36 -16.41
CA TRP A 140 6.41 3.20 -17.09
C TRP A 140 4.91 3.35 -17.35
N ILE A 141 4.11 3.74 -16.35
CA ILE A 141 2.64 3.83 -16.51
C ILE A 141 2.25 4.89 -17.53
N ALA A 142 3.05 5.95 -17.71
CA ALA A 142 2.86 6.96 -18.74
C ALA A 142 3.03 6.41 -20.17
N THR A 143 3.69 5.25 -20.34
CA THR A 143 3.87 4.59 -21.65
C THR A 143 2.80 3.55 -21.97
N ILE A 144 2.00 3.13 -20.97
CA ILE A 144 1.01 2.08 -21.12
C ILE A 144 -0.33 2.66 -21.56
N ASN A 145 -1.00 2.00 -22.51
CA ASN A 145 -2.38 2.32 -22.83
C ASN A 145 -3.32 1.70 -21.78
N ILE A 146 -3.58 2.46 -20.71
CA ILE A 146 -4.42 2.00 -19.58
C ILE A 146 -5.89 1.73 -19.97
N GLU A 147 -6.35 2.24 -21.11
CA GLU A 147 -7.68 1.95 -21.66
C GLU A 147 -7.72 0.56 -22.32
N ASN A 148 -6.56 0.05 -22.76
CA ASN A 148 -6.44 -1.26 -23.38
C ASN A 148 -6.25 -2.37 -22.33
N ILE A 149 -7.37 -2.86 -21.81
CA ILE A 149 -7.38 -3.91 -20.78
C ILE A 149 -6.81 -5.25 -21.30
N GLU A 150 -6.79 -5.48 -22.61
CA GLU A 150 -6.22 -6.70 -23.23
C GLU A 150 -4.70 -6.82 -23.03
N GLU A 151 -3.99 -5.70 -22.85
CA GLU A 151 -2.56 -5.70 -22.50
C GLU A 151 -2.30 -6.27 -21.09
N GLY A 152 -3.35 -6.47 -20.29
CA GLY A 152 -3.30 -7.10 -18.98
C GLY A 152 -2.81 -6.16 -17.88
N CYS A 153 -3.62 -6.00 -16.83
CA CYS A 153 -3.26 -5.19 -15.66
C CYS A 153 -2.53 -5.99 -14.57
N THR A 154 -2.34 -7.30 -14.73
CA THR A 154 -1.64 -8.20 -13.77
C THR A 154 -1.06 -9.40 -14.51
N PRO A 155 -0.13 -10.17 -13.90
CA PRO A 155 0.45 -11.36 -14.52
C PRO A 155 -0.60 -12.39 -14.96
N GLY A 156 -0.42 -12.94 -16.17
CA GLY A 156 -1.43 -13.73 -16.87
C GLY A 156 -2.00 -14.92 -16.08
N GLY A 157 -3.33 -14.99 -15.99
CA GLY A 157 -4.06 -16.15 -15.44
C GLY A 157 -4.46 -16.06 -13.97
N LEU A 158 -4.22 -14.94 -13.29
CA LEU A 158 -4.71 -14.75 -11.91
C LEU A 158 -6.23 -14.52 -11.89
N LEU A 159 -6.95 -15.16 -10.96
CA LEU A 159 -8.38 -14.91 -10.74
C LEU A 159 -8.66 -13.44 -10.39
N SER A 160 -7.72 -12.79 -9.69
CA SER A 160 -7.80 -11.36 -9.43
C SER A 160 -7.86 -10.59 -10.75
N ALA A 161 -6.98 -10.88 -11.72
CA ALA A 161 -6.97 -10.26 -13.04
C ALA A 161 -8.37 -10.30 -13.68
N GLN A 162 -8.97 -11.48 -13.76
CA GLN A 162 -10.29 -11.68 -14.36
C GLN A 162 -11.39 -10.89 -13.63
N TRP A 163 -11.38 -10.92 -12.30
CA TRP A 163 -12.33 -10.15 -11.49
C TRP A 163 -12.20 -8.64 -11.74
N TRP A 164 -10.97 -8.11 -11.81
CA TRP A 164 -10.72 -6.68 -12.05
C TRP A 164 -11.14 -6.23 -13.45
N VAL A 165 -10.79 -7.03 -14.48
CA VAL A 165 -11.24 -6.81 -15.87
C VAL A 165 -12.77 -6.79 -15.95
N SER A 166 -13.45 -7.77 -15.31
CA SER A 166 -14.92 -7.86 -15.34
C SER A 166 -15.63 -6.63 -14.78
N ARG A 167 -14.97 -5.85 -13.93
CA ARG A 167 -15.53 -4.66 -13.28
C ARG A 167 -15.20 -3.35 -13.98
N HIS A 168 -14.45 -3.37 -15.08
CA HIS A 168 -13.94 -2.16 -15.77
C HIS A 168 -13.20 -1.20 -14.81
N LEU A 169 -12.56 -1.77 -13.77
CA LEU A 169 -11.82 -0.99 -12.77
C LEU A 169 -10.34 -0.85 -13.13
N ALA A 170 -9.85 -1.65 -14.08
CA ALA A 170 -8.45 -1.67 -14.49
C ALA A 170 -7.96 -0.29 -15.01
N GLU A 171 -8.80 0.43 -15.74
CA GLU A 171 -8.49 1.79 -16.23
C GLU A 171 -8.38 2.81 -15.08
N ARG A 172 -9.00 2.53 -13.92
CA ARG A 172 -9.15 3.48 -12.80
C ARG A 172 -8.18 3.23 -11.66
N MET A 173 -7.68 2.00 -11.52
CA MET A 173 -6.90 1.55 -10.37
C MET A 173 -5.43 1.34 -10.71
N TRP A 174 -4.58 2.20 -10.18
CA TRP A 174 -3.13 2.16 -10.36
C TRP A 174 -2.46 0.93 -9.71
N THR A 175 -3.06 0.37 -8.67
CA THR A 175 -2.46 -0.71 -7.87
C THR A 175 -2.23 -1.98 -8.68
N HIS A 176 -3.12 -2.30 -9.63
CA HIS A 176 -2.94 -3.45 -10.53
C HIS A 176 -1.77 -3.26 -11.47
N TRP A 177 -1.74 -2.12 -12.14
CA TRP A 177 -0.63 -1.74 -13.00
C TRP A 177 0.70 -1.76 -12.22
N PHE A 178 0.69 -1.28 -10.98
CA PHE A 178 1.85 -1.37 -10.11
C PHE A 178 2.24 -2.83 -9.82
N ILE A 179 1.29 -3.70 -9.49
CA ILE A 179 1.53 -5.14 -9.25
C ILE A 179 2.15 -5.81 -10.49
N ARG A 180 1.63 -5.52 -11.70
CA ARG A 180 2.24 -6.01 -12.94
C ARG A 180 3.68 -5.51 -13.08
N PHE A 181 3.88 -4.20 -12.93
CA PHE A 181 5.16 -3.55 -13.08
C PHE A 181 6.25 -4.13 -12.17
N VAL A 182 5.94 -4.33 -10.88
CA VAL A 182 6.88 -4.93 -9.92
C VAL A 182 7.07 -6.43 -10.16
N TYR A 183 6.04 -7.14 -10.60
CA TYR A 183 6.14 -8.55 -10.94
C TYR A 183 7.11 -8.78 -12.10
N GLU A 184 6.96 -8.04 -13.21
CA GLU A 184 7.83 -8.14 -14.39
C GLU A 184 9.30 -7.81 -14.08
N ARG A 185 9.55 -7.02 -13.03
CA ARG A 185 10.89 -6.62 -12.58
C ARG A 185 11.47 -7.50 -11.47
N GLY A 186 10.71 -8.44 -10.93
CA GLY A 186 11.12 -9.23 -9.76
C GLY A 186 11.33 -8.38 -8.50
N TRP A 187 10.64 -7.24 -8.42
CA TRP A 187 10.70 -6.33 -7.27
C TRP A 187 9.74 -6.76 -6.17
N TYR A 188 10.03 -6.37 -4.93
CA TYR A 188 9.25 -6.73 -3.74
C TYR A 188 9.18 -5.59 -2.71
N SER A 189 8.20 -5.65 -1.81
CA SER A 189 8.18 -4.86 -0.57
C SER A 189 8.44 -5.74 0.64
N LEU A 190 8.88 -5.14 1.73
CA LEU A 190 8.81 -5.79 3.05
C LEU A 190 7.47 -5.50 3.70
N TYR A 191 6.81 -6.57 4.15
CA TYR A 191 5.57 -6.50 4.92
C TYR A 191 5.82 -6.73 6.39
N THR A 192 5.08 -6.02 7.25
CA THR A 192 4.97 -6.36 8.68
C THR A 192 4.22 -7.67 8.87
N ASN A 193 4.70 -8.51 9.78
CA ASN A 193 4.10 -9.77 10.19
C ASN A 193 4.10 -9.88 11.71
N PHE A 194 3.37 -8.98 12.36
CA PHE A 194 3.31 -8.94 13.81
C PHE A 194 2.41 -10.05 14.38
N PRO A 195 2.67 -10.49 15.62
CA PRO A 195 1.80 -11.40 16.34
C PRO A 195 0.34 -10.93 16.33
N ASN A 196 -0.59 -11.89 16.41
CA ASN A 196 -2.03 -11.63 16.41
C ASN A 196 -2.55 -10.88 15.17
N ARG A 197 -1.77 -10.88 14.07
CA ARG A 197 -2.07 -10.14 12.85
C ARG A 197 -2.22 -8.64 13.09
N GLU A 198 -1.50 -8.09 14.06
CA GLU A 198 -1.45 -6.65 14.24
C GLU A 198 -0.79 -5.95 13.05
N ALA A 199 -1.09 -4.67 12.87
CA ALA A 199 -0.52 -3.85 11.80
C ALA A 199 -0.24 -2.42 12.30
N LEU A 200 0.70 -1.74 11.65
CA LEU A 200 0.96 -0.32 11.92
C LEU A 200 -0.08 0.59 11.28
N ILE A 201 -0.69 0.15 10.19
CA ILE A 201 -1.75 0.88 9.49
C ILE A 201 -2.93 -0.06 9.25
N VAL A 202 -4.12 0.40 9.63
CA VAL A 202 -5.37 -0.36 9.49
C VAL A 202 -6.45 0.53 8.86
N SER A 203 -7.24 0.00 7.93
CA SER A 203 -8.43 0.67 7.40
C SER A 203 -9.66 0.33 8.24
N TYR A 204 -10.50 1.33 8.49
CA TYR A 204 -11.82 1.17 9.11
C TYR A 204 -12.89 0.69 8.13
N ARG A 205 -12.59 0.60 6.83
CA ARG A 205 -13.52 0.15 5.78
C ARG A 205 -14.85 0.87 5.91
N GLU A 206 -14.77 2.19 5.88
CA GLU A 206 -15.94 3.04 5.97
C GLU A 206 -16.86 2.82 4.76
N SER A 207 -18.15 3.09 4.96
CA SER A 207 -19.14 2.96 3.89
C SER A 207 -18.80 3.91 2.74
N GLY A 208 -18.74 3.41 1.51
CA GLY A 208 -18.31 4.16 0.34
C GLY A 208 -18.20 3.29 -0.91
N LEU A 209 -17.29 3.65 -1.82
CA LEU A 209 -17.13 2.99 -3.13
C LEU A 209 -16.92 1.47 -3.04
N ASN A 210 -16.27 1.00 -1.97
CA ASN A 210 -15.89 -0.41 -1.80
C ASN A 210 -16.72 -1.16 -0.73
N PHE A 211 -17.46 -0.45 0.12
CA PHE A 211 -18.24 -1.06 1.22
C PHE A 211 -19.63 -0.42 1.34
N ASN A 212 -20.69 -1.23 1.32
CA ASN A 212 -22.05 -0.73 1.49
C ASN A 212 -22.41 -0.36 2.94
N VAL A 213 -21.56 -0.75 3.91
CA VAL A 213 -21.73 -0.50 5.34
C VAL A 213 -20.35 -0.37 5.97
N THR A 214 -20.16 0.61 6.85
CA THR A 214 -18.94 0.77 7.66
C THR A 214 -18.70 -0.48 8.51
N ARG A 215 -17.48 -1.01 8.47
CA ARG A 215 -17.09 -2.19 9.27
C ARG A 215 -16.17 -1.78 10.42
N ARG A 216 -15.84 -2.75 11.29
CA ARG A 216 -14.71 -2.58 12.23
C ARG A 216 -13.39 -2.67 11.46
N SER A 217 -12.31 -2.18 12.07
CA SER A 217 -10.95 -2.32 11.52
C SER A 217 -10.66 -3.76 11.12
N MET A 218 -9.95 -3.97 10.01
CA MET A 218 -9.65 -5.32 9.52
C MET A 218 -8.73 -6.09 10.49
N ASN A 219 -7.88 -5.35 11.21
CA ASN A 219 -6.92 -5.88 12.19
C ASN A 219 -6.90 -4.99 13.43
N ALA A 220 -6.29 -5.51 14.50
CA ALA A 220 -5.89 -4.69 15.62
C ALA A 220 -4.71 -3.80 15.23
N ILE A 221 -4.75 -2.55 15.66
CA ILE A 221 -3.63 -1.62 15.48
C ILE A 221 -2.53 -1.99 16.48
N SER A 222 -1.28 -2.07 16.03
CA SER A 222 -0.19 -2.42 16.92
C SER A 222 0.08 -1.28 17.90
N ARG A 223 0.13 -1.61 19.20
CA ARG A 223 0.33 -0.65 20.29
C ARG A 223 1.67 -0.81 21.00
N THR A 224 2.41 -1.85 20.68
CA THR A 224 3.74 -2.12 21.21
C THR A 224 4.80 -1.58 20.25
N SER A 225 5.99 -1.25 20.76
CA SER A 225 7.13 -0.93 19.90
C SER A 225 7.56 -2.20 19.18
N ALA A 226 7.42 -2.22 17.86
CA ALA A 226 8.02 -3.24 17.00
C ALA A 226 9.49 -2.86 16.77
N THR A 227 10.32 -3.03 17.79
CA THR A 227 11.78 -2.94 17.72
C THR A 227 12.39 -4.32 17.66
#